data_AF-A0A8B5YEK9-F1
#
_entry.id   AF-A0A8B5YEK9-F1
#
_cell.length_a   1.000
_cell.length_b   1.000
_cell.length_c   1.000
_cell.angle_alpha   90.00
_cell.angle_beta   90.00
_cell.angle_gamma   90.00
#
_symmetry.space_group_name_H-M   'P 1'
#
loop_
_entity.id
_entity.type
_entity.pdbx_description
1 polymer ?
#
loop_
_entity_poly.entity_id
_entity_poly.type
_entity_poly.pdbx_seq_one_letter_code
_entity_poly.pdbx_strand_id
1 'polypeptide(L)'
;MHHLKDLGTDINAIDRHLGPQYIEGEEEFVTNYIYLEQFSAQIREIENKYKLLKSPLSQLSQSPHHLSDIMIKKGKFADTVLTMSTFDWAFPTFESFYNDETKELVHDIFAKDFEVYGFDSKHIK
;
A
#
# COMPACT_ATOMS: atom_id res chain seq x y z
N MET A 1 16.32 7.14 2.36
CA MET A 1 15.35 7.51 1.30
C MET A 1 15.93 8.40 0.21
N HIS A 2 16.93 9.25 0.47
CA HIS A 2 17.51 10.15 -0.56
C HIS A 2 18.11 9.44 -1.81
N HIS A 3 18.64 8.23 -1.66
CA HIS A 3 19.29 7.51 -2.77
C HIS A 3 18.32 6.84 -3.75
N LEU A 4 17.02 6.75 -3.44
CA LEU A 4 16.03 6.08 -4.32
C LEU A 4 15.74 6.88 -5.59
N LYS A 5 15.92 8.20 -5.57
CA LYS A 5 15.62 9.10 -6.70
C LYS A 5 16.55 8.87 -7.92
N ASP A 6 17.73 8.28 -7.72
CA ASP A 6 18.77 8.16 -8.74
C ASP A 6 18.85 6.77 -9.41
N LEU A 7 18.00 5.80 -9.02
CA LEU A 7 18.19 4.37 -9.35
C LEU A 7 17.34 3.82 -10.50
N GLY A 8 16.34 4.53 -11.01
CA GLY A 8 15.56 4.10 -12.19
C GLY A 8 14.97 2.67 -12.07
N THR A 9 14.90 1.96 -13.20
CA THR A 9 14.24 0.62 -13.35
C THR A 9 15.10 -0.58 -12.92
N ASP A 10 16.18 -0.38 -12.16
CA ASP A 10 17.07 -1.48 -11.79
C ASP A 10 16.47 -2.30 -10.63
N ILE A 11 15.51 -3.16 -10.98
CA ILE A 11 14.65 -3.99 -10.12
C ILE A 11 15.41 -4.85 -9.11
N ASN A 12 16.70 -5.11 -9.32
CA ASN A 12 17.55 -5.89 -8.43
C ASN A 12 18.42 -5.04 -7.48
N ALA A 13 18.52 -3.73 -7.71
CA ALA A 13 19.32 -2.80 -6.90
C ALA A 13 18.47 -2.06 -5.85
N ILE A 14 17.14 -2.04 -6.02
CA ILE A 14 16.19 -1.39 -5.12
C ILE A 14 15.50 -2.46 -4.26
N ASP A 15 15.27 -2.16 -2.98
CA ASP A 15 14.32 -2.93 -2.18
C ASP A 15 12.94 -2.83 -2.86
N ARG A 16 12.45 -3.94 -3.41
CA ARG A 16 11.13 -4.05 -4.05
C ARG A 16 9.96 -3.51 -3.21
N HIS A 17 10.14 -3.31 -1.91
CA HIS A 17 9.14 -2.67 -1.05
C HIS A 17 9.15 -1.13 -1.12
N LEU A 18 10.13 -0.53 -1.79
CA LEU A 18 10.38 0.93 -1.87
C LEU A 18 10.45 1.48 -3.30
N GLY A 19 10.32 0.61 -4.32
CA GLY A 19 10.27 1.03 -5.73
C GLY A 19 8.84 1.37 -6.19
N PRO A 20 8.68 2.25 -7.19
CA PRO A 20 7.42 2.42 -7.91
C PRO A 20 6.84 1.08 -8.34
N GLN A 21 5.52 0.94 -8.25
CA GLN A 21 4.79 -0.26 -8.66
C GLN A 21 4.44 -0.19 -10.15
N TYR A 22 4.10 1.00 -10.66
CA TYR A 22 3.84 1.19 -12.08
C TYR A 22 5.12 1.06 -12.90
N ILE A 23 5.03 0.28 -13.98
CA ILE A 23 6.09 0.15 -14.99
C ILE A 23 5.57 0.77 -16.30
N GLU A 24 6.36 1.65 -16.92
CA GLU A 24 6.00 2.26 -18.20
C GLU A 24 5.74 1.19 -19.27
N GLY A 25 4.59 1.28 -19.95
CA GLY A 25 4.13 0.30 -20.92
C GLY A 25 3.33 -0.86 -20.32
N GLU A 26 3.16 -0.96 -18.99
CA GLU A 26 2.35 -2.03 -18.41
C GLU A 26 0.88 -1.99 -18.87
N GLU A 27 0.39 -0.81 -19.23
CA GLU A 27 -0.95 -0.60 -19.78
C GLU A 27 -1.23 -1.33 -21.10
N GLU A 28 -0.19 -1.76 -21.83
CA GLU A 28 -0.36 -2.57 -23.05
C GLU A 28 -0.95 -3.95 -22.74
N PHE A 29 -0.77 -4.45 -21.51
CA PHE A 29 -1.24 -5.77 -21.08
C PHE A 29 -2.09 -5.73 -19.80
N VAL A 30 -1.92 -4.74 -18.93
CA VAL A 30 -2.74 -4.51 -17.74
C VAL A 30 -3.93 -3.62 -18.12
N THR A 31 -5.09 -4.25 -18.25
CA THR A 31 -6.34 -3.56 -18.64
C THR A 31 -7.25 -3.23 -17.46
N ASN A 32 -6.95 -3.74 -16.27
CA ASN A 32 -7.75 -3.53 -15.06
C ASN A 32 -6.85 -3.54 -13.82
N TYR A 33 -6.88 -2.45 -13.05
CA TYR A 33 -6.25 -2.38 -11.73
C TYR A 33 -7.28 -2.75 -10.65
N ILE A 34 -6.88 -3.64 -9.74
CA ILE A 34 -7.73 -4.07 -8.63
C ILE A 34 -7.30 -3.35 -7.35
N TYR A 35 -8.17 -2.49 -6.82
CA TYR A 35 -7.90 -1.68 -5.65
C TYR A 35 -8.14 -2.49 -4.37
N LEU A 36 -7.16 -2.49 -3.46
CA LEU A 36 -7.24 -3.31 -2.24
C LEU A 36 -8.40 -2.89 -1.33
N GLU A 37 -8.69 -1.60 -1.27
CA GLU A 37 -9.79 -1.01 -0.49
C GLU A 37 -11.17 -1.49 -0.97
N GLN A 38 -11.26 -1.92 -2.23
CA GLN A 38 -12.48 -2.40 -2.87
C GLN A 38 -12.32 -3.85 -3.38
N PHE A 39 -11.29 -4.56 -2.91
CA PHE A 39 -10.88 -5.87 -3.44
C PHE A 39 -12.05 -6.84 -3.55
N SER A 40 -12.78 -7.02 -2.44
CA SER A 40 -13.90 -7.96 -2.42
C SER A 40 -15.00 -7.61 -3.43
N ALA A 41 -15.32 -6.33 -3.57
CA ALA A 41 -16.35 -5.88 -4.52
C ALA A 41 -15.90 -6.11 -5.97
N GLN A 42 -14.67 -5.72 -6.31
CA GLN A 42 -14.13 -5.84 -7.66
C GLN A 42 -13.95 -7.29 -8.09
N ILE A 43 -13.51 -8.19 -7.19
CA ILE A 43 -13.46 -9.62 -7.51
C ILE A 43 -14.88 -10.17 -7.76
N ARG A 44 -15.89 -9.76 -6.99
CA ARG A 44 -17.28 -10.18 -7.23
C ARG A 44 -17.79 -9.70 -8.59
N GLU A 45 -17.45 -8.49 -9.01
CA GLU A 45 -17.78 -7.96 -10.33
C GLU A 45 -17.13 -8.76 -11.45
N ILE A 46 -15.83 -9.08 -11.34
CA ILE A 46 -15.10 -9.91 -12.30
C ILE A 46 -15.75 -11.30 -12.41
N GLU A 47 -16.02 -11.95 -11.28
CA GLU A 47 -16.68 -13.25 -11.25
C GLU A 47 -18.05 -13.23 -11.93
N ASN A 48 -18.84 -12.18 -11.70
CA ASN A 48 -20.16 -12.02 -12.33
C ASN A 48 -20.03 -11.78 -13.84
N LYS A 49 -19.13 -10.88 -14.26
CA LYS A 49 -18.89 -10.52 -15.66
C LYS A 49 -18.51 -11.73 -16.51
N TYR A 50 -17.64 -12.60 -15.98
CA TYR A 50 -17.13 -13.76 -16.70
C TYR A 50 -17.78 -15.09 -16.28
N LYS A 51 -18.81 -15.05 -15.42
CA LYS A 51 -19.53 -16.23 -14.91
C LYS A 51 -18.59 -17.26 -14.25
N LEU A 52 -17.62 -16.77 -13.49
CA LEU A 52 -16.65 -17.60 -12.77
C LEU A 52 -17.27 -18.20 -11.51
N LEU A 53 -16.64 -19.27 -11.00
CA LEU A 53 -16.95 -19.80 -9.68
C LEU A 53 -16.66 -18.74 -8.60
N LYS A 54 -17.48 -18.75 -7.55
CA LYS A 54 -17.31 -17.82 -6.43
C LYS A 54 -16.10 -18.20 -5.58
N SER A 55 -15.14 -17.27 -5.50
CA SER A 55 -14.00 -17.36 -4.60
C SER A 55 -14.44 -17.19 -3.14
N PRO A 56 -13.79 -17.86 -2.18
CA PRO A 56 -14.07 -17.71 -0.76
C PRO A 56 -13.44 -16.42 -0.21
N LEU A 57 -13.93 -15.26 -0.67
CA LEU A 57 -13.34 -13.94 -0.34
C LEU A 57 -13.28 -13.65 1.17
N SER A 58 -14.21 -14.18 1.97
CA SER A 58 -14.15 -14.06 3.43
C SER A 58 -12.96 -14.79 4.05
N GLN A 59 -12.46 -15.85 3.42
CA GLN A 59 -11.26 -16.55 3.87
C GLN A 59 -9.99 -15.86 3.34
N LEU A 60 -10.04 -15.33 2.13
CA LEU A 60 -8.91 -14.64 1.50
C LEU A 60 -8.65 -13.26 2.12
N SER A 61 -9.69 -12.59 2.59
CA SER A 61 -9.59 -11.25 3.21
C SER A 61 -9.27 -11.31 4.70
N GLN A 62 -9.23 -12.52 5.29
CA GLN A 62 -8.91 -12.73 6.69
C GLN A 62 -7.50 -13.27 6.79
N SER A 63 -6.62 -12.49 7.42
CA SER A 63 -5.23 -12.88 7.67
C SER A 63 -4.94 -12.69 9.15
N PRO A 64 -4.28 -13.66 9.82
CA PRO A 64 -3.72 -13.44 11.15
C PRO A 64 -2.73 -12.26 11.21
N HIS A 65 -2.22 -11.82 10.04
CA HIS A 65 -1.38 -10.64 9.90
C HIS A 65 -2.16 -9.33 9.73
N HIS A 66 -3.50 -9.38 9.73
CA HIS A 66 -4.34 -8.19 9.70
C HIS A 66 -4.45 -7.61 11.11
N LEU A 67 -3.61 -6.62 11.41
CA LEU A 67 -3.47 -6.08 12.77
C LEU A 67 -4.37 -4.86 13.04
N SER A 68 -5.30 -4.53 12.15
CA SER A 68 -6.13 -3.32 12.23
C SER A 68 -6.87 -3.19 13.57
N ASP A 69 -7.35 -4.30 14.12
CA ASP A 69 -8.09 -4.34 15.37
C ASP A 69 -7.25 -3.92 16.59
N ILE A 70 -5.92 -4.05 16.49
CA ILE A 70 -4.97 -3.71 17.56
C ILE A 70 -4.11 -2.49 17.23
N MET A 71 -4.22 -1.93 16.03
CA MET A 71 -3.58 -0.68 15.60
C MET A 71 -4.43 0.53 16.02
N ILE A 72 -4.45 0.83 17.31
CA ILE A 72 -5.35 1.85 17.90
C ILE A 72 -4.65 3.11 18.39
N LYS A 73 -3.31 3.10 18.52
CA LYS A 73 -2.58 4.25 19.06
C LYS A 73 -2.38 5.32 18.00
N LYS A 74 -2.85 6.53 18.28
CA LYS A 74 -2.61 7.71 17.43
C LYS A 74 -1.52 8.56 18.04
N GLY A 75 -0.64 9.13 17.22
CA GLY A 75 0.40 10.05 17.66
C GLY A 75 1.56 10.13 16.69
N LYS A 76 2.67 10.73 17.14
CA LYS A 76 3.92 10.74 16.36
C LYS A 76 4.77 9.53 16.76
N PHE A 77 4.83 8.54 15.88
CA PHE A 77 5.58 7.30 16.10
C PHE A 77 6.70 7.08 15.07
N ALA A 78 6.89 8.00 14.12
CA ALA A 78 7.92 7.92 13.07
C ALA A 78 9.33 7.67 13.64
N ASP A 79 9.68 8.33 14.74
CA ASP A 79 11.00 8.22 15.40
C ASP A 79 10.97 7.34 16.66
N THR A 80 9.84 6.68 16.94
CA THR A 80 9.65 5.93 18.19
C THR A 80 10.25 4.53 18.07
N VAL A 81 11.22 4.22 18.93
CA VAL A 81 11.76 2.87 19.06
C VAL A 81 10.83 2.03 19.93
N LEU A 82 10.17 1.05 19.31
CA LEU A 82 9.37 0.05 20.02
C LEU A 82 10.25 -1.15 20.38
N THR A 83 10.39 -1.44 21.67
CA THR A 83 11.04 -2.65 22.17
C THR A 83 10.01 -3.59 22.78
N MET A 84 10.40 -4.86 22.99
CA MET A 84 9.52 -5.83 23.67
C MET A 84 9.13 -5.40 25.09
N SER A 85 9.98 -4.61 25.76
CA SER A 85 9.70 -4.11 27.12
C SER A 85 8.76 -2.90 27.14
N THR A 86 8.64 -2.16 26.04
CA THR A 86 7.74 -1.00 25.92
C THR A 86 6.44 -1.31 25.18
N PHE A 87 6.32 -2.54 24.66
CA PHE A 87 5.18 -2.97 23.87
C PHE A 87 4.05 -3.46 24.78
N ASP A 88 2.88 -2.84 24.65
CA ASP A 88 1.68 -3.09 25.47
C ASP A 88 0.56 -3.79 24.69
N TRP A 89 0.91 -4.49 23.61
CA TRP A 89 -0.03 -5.19 22.72
C TRP A 89 -1.02 -4.29 21.95
N ALA A 90 -0.80 -2.97 21.97
CA ALA A 90 -1.46 -2.03 21.08
C ALA A 90 -0.44 -1.36 20.15
N PHE A 91 -0.69 -1.43 18.85
CA PHE A 91 0.16 -0.85 17.82
C PHE A 91 -0.28 0.58 17.48
N PRO A 92 0.66 1.43 17.01
CA PRO A 92 0.31 2.67 16.33
C PRO A 92 -0.51 2.41 15.07
N THR A 93 -1.43 3.33 14.76
CA THR A 93 -2.08 3.35 13.46
C THR A 93 -1.03 3.62 12.38
N PHE A 94 -1.25 3.19 11.13
CA PHE A 94 -0.23 3.38 10.08
C PHE A 94 0.05 4.86 9.84
N GLU A 95 -0.97 5.72 9.95
CA GLU A 95 -0.86 7.18 9.81
C GLU A 95 0.09 7.79 10.84
N SER A 96 0.24 7.15 12.00
CA SER A 96 1.10 7.62 13.09
C SER A 96 2.59 7.54 12.76
N PHE A 97 2.97 6.83 11.69
CA PHE A 97 4.33 6.76 11.18
C PHE A 97 4.62 7.77 10.05
N TYR A 98 3.62 8.48 9.55
CA TYR A 98 3.78 9.48 8.49
C TYR A 98 3.84 10.89 9.10
N ASN A 99 4.98 11.56 8.93
CA ASN A 99 5.09 13.00 9.10
C ASN A 99 4.99 13.69 7.72
N ASP A 100 4.96 15.03 7.70
CA ASP A 100 4.81 15.79 6.45
C ASP A 100 5.93 15.49 5.44
N GLU A 101 7.18 15.37 5.92
CA GLU A 101 8.34 15.00 5.09
C GLU A 101 8.16 13.62 4.44
N THR A 102 7.74 12.61 5.20
CA THR A 102 7.48 11.27 4.67
C THR A 102 6.36 11.29 3.64
N LYS A 103 5.30 12.10 3.85
CA LYS A 103 4.21 12.23 2.89
C LYS A 103 4.68 12.87 1.58
N GLU A 104 5.50 13.93 1.66
CA GLU A 104 6.11 14.55 0.48
C GLU A 104 7.03 13.57 -0.26
N LEU A 105 7.85 12.79 0.46
CA LEU A 105 8.72 11.79 -0.17
C LEU A 105 7.92 10.67 -0.86
N VAL A 106 6.82 10.21 -0.26
CA VAL A 106 5.94 9.21 -0.86
C VAL A 106 5.28 9.77 -2.12
N HIS A 107 4.81 11.02 -2.07
CA HIS A 107 4.28 11.70 -3.25
C HIS A 107 5.32 11.76 -4.38
N ASP A 108 6.54 12.20 -4.06
CA ASP A 108 7.63 12.30 -5.02
C ASP A 108 8.00 10.95 -5.65
N ILE A 109 8.15 9.89 -4.84
CA ILE A 109 8.59 8.57 -5.31
C ILE A 109 7.50 7.90 -6.16
N PHE A 110 6.23 8.01 -5.75
CA PHE A 110 5.11 7.30 -6.37
C PHE A 110 4.24 8.21 -7.24
N ALA A 111 4.74 9.38 -7.66
CA ALA A 111 3.96 10.37 -8.42
C ALA A 111 3.30 9.76 -9.66
N LYS A 112 4.02 8.87 -10.36
CA LYS A 112 3.51 8.21 -11.56
C LYS A 112 2.44 7.17 -11.23
N ASP A 113 2.62 6.40 -10.15
CA ASP A 113 1.64 5.46 -9.63
C ASP A 113 0.33 6.16 -9.27
N PHE A 114 0.40 7.30 -8.57
CA PHE A 114 -0.79 8.10 -8.24
C PHE A 114 -1.54 8.54 -9.50
N GLU A 115 -0.82 8.99 -10.52
CA GLU A 115 -1.40 9.39 -11.82
C GLU A 115 -2.09 8.20 -12.52
N VAL A 116 -1.37 7.08 -12.69
CA VAL A 116 -1.85 5.94 -13.48
C VAL A 116 -2.98 5.21 -12.77
N TYR A 117 -2.87 5.02 -11.46
CA TYR A 117 -3.88 4.35 -10.65
C TYR A 117 -5.00 5.30 -10.20
N GLY A 118 -5.03 6.55 -10.70
CA GLY A 118 -6.15 7.48 -10.48
C GLY A 118 -6.37 7.87 -9.02
N PHE A 119 -5.33 7.81 -8.18
CA PHE A 119 -5.40 8.25 -6.80
C PHE A 119 -5.18 9.77 -6.71
N ASP A 120 -5.90 10.44 -5.82
CA ASP A 120 -5.62 11.84 -5.53
C ASP A 120 -4.27 11.95 -4.82
N SER A 121 -3.29 12.44 -5.55
CA SER A 121 -1.93 12.66 -5.07
C SER A 121 -1.86 13.60 -3.84
N LYS A 122 -2.91 14.38 -3.58
CA LYS A 122 -3.02 15.26 -2.39
C LYS A 122 -3.71 14.60 -1.20
N HIS A 123 -4.22 13.36 -1.34
CA HIS A 123 -4.95 12.64 -0.31
C HIS A 123 -4.17 11.42 0.20
N ILE A 124 -2.96 11.64 0.72
CA ILE A 124 -2.26 10.65 1.54
C ILE A 124 -2.78 10.81 2.98
N LYS A 125 -3.63 9.86 3.41
CA LYS A 125 -4.17 9.80 4.78
C LYS A 125 -3.05 9.78 5.82
#